data_AF-A0AAA9S2F0-F1
#
_entry.id   AF-A0AAA9S2F0-F1
#
_cell.length_a   1.000
_cell.length_b   1.000
_cell.length_c   1.000
_cell.angle_alpha   90.00
_cell.angle_beta   90.00
_cell.angle_gamma   90.00
#
_symmetry.space_group_name_H-M   'P 1'
#
loop_
_entity.id
_entity.type
_entity.pdbx_description
1 polymer ?
#
loop_
_entity_poly.entity_id
_entity_poly.type
_entity_poly.pdbx_seq_one_letter_code
_entity_poly.pdbx_strand_id
1 'polypeptide(L)'
;MRPLGHRMALPPSHSQVGYRWTMPKVSNPDDSQELGPAPAPARPLRPRPSSGPAPTRRLLEAGPSPDAGAGAPPPHARRARPPAPPTVTIKGKRAASWLNSVRPLGSVSIDCTVRSLVRPPAAKMVKQIESKYAFQEALNSAGEKLVVVDFSATWCGPCKMIKPFFHSLSEKYSNVVFLEVDVDDCQDVAAECEVKCMPTFQFFKKGQKVGEFSGANKEKLEATINELI
;
A
#
# COMPACT_ATOMS: atom_id res chain seq x y z
N MET A 1 56.32 -4.30 69.24
CA MET A 1 55.49 -5.08 68.30
C MET A 1 54.84 -4.14 67.29
N ARG A 2 55.26 -4.19 66.01
CA ARG A 2 54.53 -3.71 64.80
C ARG A 2 53.57 -4.84 64.34
N PRO A 3 52.66 -4.73 63.32
CA PRO A 3 52.54 -3.75 62.20
C PRO A 3 51.11 -3.15 62.00
N LEU A 4 50.89 -2.00 61.35
CA LEU A 4 50.83 -1.69 59.90
C LEU A 4 49.87 -2.56 59.05
N GLY A 5 48.78 -1.94 58.56
CA GLY A 5 48.00 -2.36 57.38
C GLY A 5 46.47 -2.29 57.59
N HIS A 6 45.61 -1.91 56.64
CA HIS A 6 45.73 -1.58 55.23
C HIS A 6 44.65 -0.54 54.86
N ARG A 7 45.06 0.43 54.04
CA ARG A 7 44.24 1.45 53.38
C ARG A 7 43.53 0.76 52.22
N MET A 8 42.20 0.59 52.29
CA MET A 8 41.43 0.10 51.15
C MET A 8 41.43 1.18 50.05
N ALA A 9 42.01 0.82 48.91
CA ALA A 9 41.98 1.59 47.69
C ALA A 9 40.58 1.52 47.06
N LEU A 10 39.95 2.66 46.88
CA LEU A 10 38.78 2.83 46.01
C LEU A 10 39.23 2.78 44.54
N PRO A 11 38.52 2.08 43.65
CA PRO A 11 38.86 2.02 42.23
C PRO A 11 38.61 3.36 41.52
N PRO A 12 39.36 3.64 40.44
CA PRO A 12 39.36 4.93 39.76
C PRO A 12 38.12 5.14 38.86
N SER A 13 37.56 6.35 38.97
CA SER A 13 36.98 7.17 37.90
C SER A 13 36.50 6.44 36.64
N HIS A 14 35.22 6.04 36.63
CA HIS A 14 34.53 5.83 35.37
C HIS A 14 34.12 7.20 34.82
N SER A 15 34.74 7.55 33.69
CA SER A 15 34.46 8.70 32.85
C SER A 15 32.94 8.88 32.66
N GLN A 16 32.38 9.89 33.33
CA GLN A 16 31.07 10.43 33.00
C GLN A 16 31.20 11.17 31.67
N VAL A 17 30.98 10.45 30.57
CA VAL A 17 30.65 11.08 29.29
C VAL A 17 29.26 11.69 29.48
N GLY A 18 29.26 12.96 29.87
CA GLY A 18 28.07 13.79 29.97
C GLY A 18 27.50 14.02 28.58
N TYR A 19 26.52 13.21 28.19
CA TYR A 19 25.61 13.57 27.11
C TYR A 19 24.67 14.65 27.66
N ARG A 20 25.13 15.90 27.55
CA ARG A 20 24.34 17.10 27.83
C ARG A 20 23.33 17.27 26.71
N TRP A 21 22.18 16.63 26.85
CA TRP A 21 21.01 16.91 26.03
C TRP A 21 20.46 18.29 26.43
N THR A 22 20.89 19.34 25.75
CA THR A 22 20.19 20.62 25.81
C THR A 22 18.93 20.53 24.96
N MET A 23 17.77 20.44 25.60
CA MET A 23 16.48 20.72 24.98
C MET A 23 16.46 22.16 24.44
N PRO A 24 16.10 22.42 23.18
CA PRO A 24 15.68 23.75 22.77
C PRO A 24 14.25 24.01 23.25
N LYS A 25 14.10 25.17 23.90
CA LYS A 25 12.86 25.75 24.40
C LYS A 25 11.73 25.69 23.38
N VAL A 26 10.56 25.29 23.86
CA VAL A 26 9.26 25.67 23.29
C VAL A 26 9.12 27.19 23.41
N SER A 27 9.10 27.89 22.28
CA SER A 27 8.73 29.29 22.19
C SER A 27 7.39 29.34 21.47
N ASN A 28 6.36 29.77 22.19
CA ASN A 28 4.99 29.91 21.70
C ASN A 28 4.80 31.20 20.87
N PRO A 29 3.66 31.32 20.16
CA PRO A 29 3.56 31.95 18.84
C PRO A 29 3.09 33.40 18.91
N ASP A 30 3.94 34.34 18.51
CA ASP A 30 3.56 35.67 18.01
C ASP A 30 4.81 36.33 17.42
N ASP A 31 5.19 35.96 16.19
CA ASP A 31 6.06 36.82 15.39
C ASP A 31 5.68 36.66 13.92
N SER A 32 4.78 37.56 13.51
CA SER A 32 4.43 37.78 12.13
C SER A 32 5.62 38.43 11.43
N GLN A 33 6.43 37.64 10.74
CA GLN A 33 7.27 38.15 9.67
C GLN A 33 7.08 37.29 8.41
N GLU A 34 6.38 37.87 7.46
CA GLU A 34 6.34 37.44 6.06
C GLU A 34 7.75 37.11 5.55
N LEU A 35 7.99 35.84 5.32
CA LEU A 35 9.05 35.39 4.42
C LEU A 35 8.35 34.83 3.19
N GLY A 36 8.34 35.63 2.13
CA GLY A 36 7.84 35.24 0.81
C GLY A 36 8.50 33.96 0.29
N PRO A 37 7.90 33.30 -0.71
CA PRO A 37 8.35 32.01 -1.20
C PRO A 37 9.79 32.08 -1.69
N ALA A 38 10.62 31.14 -1.21
CA ALA A 38 12.00 30.96 -1.67
C ALA A 38 12.04 30.77 -3.20
N PRO A 39 12.99 31.40 -3.91
CA PRO A 39 13.13 31.22 -5.35
C PRO A 39 13.54 29.78 -5.66
N ALA A 40 12.84 29.15 -6.60
CA ALA A 40 13.11 27.80 -7.07
C ALA A 40 14.56 27.64 -7.53
N PRO A 41 15.22 26.48 -7.27
CA PRO A 41 16.57 26.24 -7.76
C PRO A 41 16.58 26.24 -9.29
N ALA A 42 17.53 26.97 -9.87
CA ALA A 42 17.71 27.09 -11.30
C ALA A 42 17.89 25.69 -11.93
N ARG A 43 16.95 25.30 -12.79
CA ARG A 43 17.05 24.08 -13.60
C ARG A 43 18.31 24.16 -14.47
N PRO A 44 19.13 23.08 -14.55
CA PRO A 44 20.21 23.02 -15.52
C PRO A 44 19.63 23.20 -16.93
N LEU A 45 20.10 24.23 -17.65
CA LEU A 45 19.76 24.44 -19.04
C LEU A 45 20.22 23.21 -19.83
N ARG A 46 19.27 22.48 -20.42
CA ARG A 46 19.60 21.44 -21.39
C ARG A 46 20.40 22.08 -22.52
N PRO A 47 21.53 21.49 -22.97
CA PRO A 47 22.22 21.98 -24.14
C PRO A 47 21.26 21.95 -25.33
N ARG A 48 21.11 23.10 -26.00
CA ARG A 48 20.42 23.21 -27.29
C ARG A 48 21.10 22.26 -28.28
N PRO A 49 20.36 21.42 -29.02
CA PRO A 49 20.95 20.69 -30.14
C PRO A 49 21.48 21.71 -31.16
N SER A 50 22.77 21.62 -31.45
CA SER A 50 23.43 22.38 -32.50
C SER A 50 22.79 22.04 -33.84
N SER A 51 22.36 23.06 -34.56
CA SER A 51 21.94 22.99 -35.95
C SER A 51 23.12 22.53 -36.80
N GLY A 52 23.16 21.25 -37.15
CA GLY A 52 24.02 20.74 -38.21
C GLY A 52 23.54 21.23 -39.58
N PRO A 53 24.44 21.40 -40.56
CA PRO A 53 24.07 21.82 -41.91
C PRO A 53 23.22 20.75 -42.61
N ALA A 54 22.25 21.21 -43.39
CA ALA A 54 21.34 20.39 -44.17
C ALA A 54 22.11 19.45 -45.13
N PRO A 55 21.72 18.17 -45.23
CA PRO A 55 22.30 17.28 -46.23
C PRO A 55 21.93 17.75 -47.63
N THR A 56 22.95 18.04 -48.42
CA THR A 56 22.84 18.36 -49.84
C THR A 56 22.23 17.19 -50.59
N ARG A 57 21.05 17.46 -51.15
CA ARG A 57 20.35 16.79 -52.24
C ARG A 57 21.30 16.04 -53.17
N ARG A 58 21.42 14.71 -53.02
CA ARG A 58 21.88 13.83 -54.10
C ARG A 58 20.68 13.11 -54.68
N LEU A 59 20.24 13.67 -55.80
CA LEU A 59 19.26 13.14 -56.73
C LEU A 59 19.69 11.74 -57.17
N LEU A 60 18.87 10.72 -56.88
CA LEU A 60 18.92 9.44 -57.60
C LEU A 60 17.49 8.95 -57.82
N GLU A 61 17.05 9.21 -59.05
CA GLU A 61 16.14 8.45 -59.92
C GLU A 61 14.80 7.93 -59.37
N ALA A 62 13.75 8.46 -59.99
CA ALA A 62 12.37 8.03 -59.88
C ALA A 62 12.19 6.58 -60.37
N GLY A 63 11.68 5.73 -59.47
CA GLY A 63 11.06 4.46 -59.82
C GLY A 63 9.52 4.58 -59.70
N PRO A 64 8.73 4.02 -60.63
CA PRO A 64 7.29 4.23 -60.70
C PRO A 64 6.53 3.48 -59.59
N SER A 65 5.57 4.18 -58.98
CA SER A 65 4.57 3.65 -58.06
C SER A 65 3.63 2.64 -58.73
N PRO A 66 3.35 1.50 -58.08
CA PRO A 66 2.08 0.81 -58.23
C PRO A 66 1.23 0.99 -56.95
N ASP A 67 0.15 1.73 -57.15
CA ASP A 67 -1.23 1.47 -56.73
C ASP A 67 -1.55 0.51 -55.56
N ALA A 68 -2.43 1.02 -54.70
CA ALA A 68 -3.50 0.34 -53.96
C ALA A 68 -3.18 -0.79 -52.98
N GLY A 69 -3.51 -0.54 -51.70
CA GLY A 69 -3.62 -1.57 -50.67
C GLY A 69 -4.16 -1.03 -49.36
N ALA A 70 -5.46 -0.71 -49.33
CA ALA A 70 -6.20 -0.40 -48.11
C ALA A 70 -6.16 -1.60 -47.14
N GLY A 71 -5.34 -1.50 -46.10
CA GLY A 71 -5.35 -2.44 -44.97
C GLY A 71 -6.39 -2.02 -43.93
N ALA A 72 -7.62 -2.50 -44.10
CA ALA A 72 -8.66 -2.40 -43.08
C ALA A 72 -8.20 -3.02 -41.75
N PRO A 73 -8.55 -2.45 -40.59
CA PRO A 73 -8.33 -3.12 -39.31
C PRO A 73 -9.14 -4.43 -39.25
N PRO A 74 -8.59 -5.51 -38.68
CA PRO A 74 -9.28 -6.79 -38.61
C PRO A 74 -10.58 -6.66 -37.81
N PRO A 75 -11.69 -7.28 -38.24
CA PRO A 75 -12.94 -7.23 -37.50
C PRO A 75 -12.74 -7.91 -36.15
N HIS A 76 -13.11 -7.20 -35.08
CA HIS A 76 -13.26 -7.73 -33.74
C HIS A 76 -13.98 -9.08 -33.81
N ALA A 77 -13.25 -10.16 -33.50
CA ALA A 77 -13.84 -11.46 -33.29
C ALA A 77 -14.91 -11.32 -32.21
N ARG A 78 -16.18 -11.38 -32.62
CA ARG A 78 -17.32 -11.49 -31.73
C ARG A 78 -17.05 -12.70 -30.83
N ARG A 79 -16.76 -12.47 -29.55
CA ARG A 79 -16.69 -13.53 -28.55
C ARG A 79 -17.98 -14.32 -28.64
N ALA A 80 -17.88 -15.58 -29.04
CA ALA A 80 -18.99 -16.50 -29.05
C ALA A 80 -19.60 -16.53 -27.65
N ARG A 81 -20.92 -16.30 -27.58
CA ARG A 81 -21.71 -16.43 -26.37
C ARG A 81 -21.55 -17.89 -25.89
N PRO A 82 -21.23 -18.16 -24.62
CA PRO A 82 -21.20 -19.54 -24.12
C PRO A 82 -22.59 -20.18 -24.32
N PRO A 83 -22.66 -21.47 -24.69
CA PRO A 83 -23.94 -22.16 -24.82
C PRO A 83 -24.65 -22.21 -23.47
N ALA A 84 -25.97 -22.04 -23.49
CA ALA A 84 -26.81 -22.12 -22.32
C ALA A 84 -26.72 -23.51 -21.66
N PRO A 85 -26.83 -23.61 -20.31
CA PRO A 85 -26.84 -24.90 -19.63
C PRO A 85 -28.07 -25.73 -20.05
N PRO A 86 -27.96 -27.08 -20.05
CA PRO A 86 -29.08 -27.94 -20.39
C PRO A 86 -30.20 -27.80 -19.36
N THR A 87 -31.38 -27.38 -19.82
CA THR A 87 -32.62 -27.44 -19.04
C THR A 87 -32.99 -28.91 -18.80
N VAL A 88 -32.78 -29.39 -17.58
CA VAL A 88 -33.30 -30.68 -17.13
C VAL A 88 -34.83 -30.57 -17.08
N THR A 89 -35.47 -31.12 -18.10
CA THR A 89 -36.93 -31.28 -18.14
C THR A 89 -37.30 -32.52 -17.34
N ILE A 90 -37.67 -32.36 -16.07
CA ILE A 90 -38.30 -33.44 -15.31
C ILE A 90 -39.75 -33.55 -15.78
N LYS A 91 -39.98 -34.47 -16.72
CA LYS A 91 -41.31 -34.86 -17.19
C LYS A 91 -41.99 -35.69 -16.10
N GLY A 92 -42.79 -35.03 -15.27
CA GLY A 92 -43.66 -35.70 -14.31
C GLY A 92 -44.59 -36.71 -14.98
N LYS A 93 -44.70 -37.90 -14.38
CA LYS A 93 -45.81 -38.84 -14.59
C LYS A 93 -46.07 -39.67 -13.31
N ARG A 94 -47.27 -39.41 -12.75
CA ARG A 94 -48.17 -40.30 -11.99
C ARG A 94 -47.73 -40.64 -10.56
N ALA A 95 -48.35 -40.08 -9.52
CA ALA A 95 -49.70 -40.35 -9.00
C ALA A 95 -49.86 -41.77 -8.41
N ALA A 96 -49.75 -41.86 -7.08
CA ALA A 96 -50.49 -42.76 -6.19
C ALA A 96 -50.14 -42.33 -4.75
N SER A 97 -50.98 -41.52 -4.12
CA SER A 97 -51.90 -41.99 -3.07
C SER A 97 -51.18 -42.72 -1.93
N TRP A 98 -50.83 -41.97 -0.88
CA TRP A 98 -50.86 -42.50 0.48
C TRP A 98 -51.27 -41.36 1.42
N LEU A 99 -52.57 -41.31 1.72
CA LEU A 99 -53.17 -40.52 2.77
C LEU A 99 -52.83 -41.13 4.13
N ASN A 100 -52.18 -40.35 4.99
CA ASN A 100 -52.32 -40.30 6.46
C ASN A 100 -51.17 -39.43 7.00
N SER A 101 -51.30 -38.49 7.91
CA SER A 101 -52.40 -38.11 8.79
C SER A 101 -52.06 -36.71 9.32
N VAL A 102 -53.01 -35.79 9.16
CA VAL A 102 -53.34 -34.62 9.99
C VAL A 102 -52.39 -34.29 11.17
N ARG A 103 -51.78 -33.09 11.21
CA ARG A 103 -52.33 -31.89 11.89
C ARG A 103 -51.44 -30.63 11.72
N PRO A 104 -52.07 -29.44 11.65
CA PRO A 104 -51.42 -28.16 11.33
C PRO A 104 -51.09 -27.34 12.59
N LEU A 105 -50.06 -26.48 12.53
CA LEU A 105 -49.90 -25.32 13.41
C LEU A 105 -48.87 -24.34 12.82
N GLY A 106 -49.28 -23.07 12.71
CA GLY A 106 -48.41 -21.90 12.56
C GLY A 106 -47.98 -21.61 11.13
N SER A 107 -48.76 -20.87 10.34
CA SER A 107 -48.74 -19.40 10.30
C SER A 107 -47.34 -18.82 10.10
N VAL A 108 -47.05 -18.53 8.84
CA VAL A 108 -46.27 -17.41 8.32
C VAL A 108 -45.82 -16.41 9.40
N SER A 109 -44.52 -16.39 9.66
CA SER A 109 -43.80 -15.12 9.73
C SER A 109 -42.42 -15.32 9.13
N ILE A 110 -42.21 -14.67 8.00
CA ILE A 110 -40.90 -14.40 7.43
C ILE A 110 -40.30 -13.36 8.37
N ASP A 111 -39.67 -13.80 9.46
CA ASP A 111 -38.80 -12.92 10.22
C ASP A 111 -37.40 -13.03 9.66
N CYS A 112 -36.99 -11.93 9.05
CA CYS A 112 -35.71 -11.70 8.44
C CYS A 112 -34.64 -11.67 9.54
N THR A 113 -34.29 -12.83 10.10
CA THR A 113 -33.11 -12.98 10.98
C THR A 113 -31.82 -12.97 10.15
N VAL A 114 -31.69 -11.98 9.28
CA VAL A 114 -30.43 -11.52 8.70
C VAL A 114 -30.23 -10.07 9.11
N ARG A 115 -30.01 -9.87 10.40
CA ARG A 115 -29.32 -8.66 10.87
C ARG A 115 -28.17 -9.06 11.76
N SER A 116 -27.11 -9.50 11.07
CA SER A 116 -25.76 -8.98 11.29
C SER A 116 -25.33 -8.90 12.75
N LEU A 117 -24.99 -10.06 13.32
CA LEU A 117 -23.99 -10.16 14.38
C LEU A 117 -22.71 -10.83 13.84
N VAL A 118 -22.27 -10.44 12.64
CA VAL A 118 -20.83 -10.50 12.38
C VAL A 118 -20.23 -9.40 13.24
N ARG A 119 -19.92 -9.72 14.51
CA ARG A 119 -18.97 -8.95 15.29
C ARG A 119 -17.71 -8.88 14.42
N PRO A 120 -17.28 -7.70 13.95
CA PRO A 120 -15.96 -7.61 13.35
C PRO A 120 -14.96 -8.10 14.41
N PRO A 121 -14.12 -9.09 14.11
CA PRO A 121 -13.18 -9.63 15.07
C PRO A 121 -12.22 -8.53 15.53
N ALA A 122 -12.11 -8.38 16.85
CA ALA A 122 -11.12 -7.53 17.48
C ALA A 122 -9.74 -8.21 17.34
N ALA A 123 -8.94 -7.76 16.38
CA ALA A 123 -7.50 -8.00 16.31
C ALA A 123 -6.84 -7.09 15.27
N LYS A 124 -6.99 -5.77 15.38
CA LYS A 124 -6.28 -4.86 14.47
C LYS A 124 -4.79 -4.76 14.88
N MET A 125 -3.96 -5.66 14.36
CA MET A 125 -2.49 -5.51 14.37
C MET A 125 -2.01 -4.48 13.33
N VAL A 126 -2.83 -4.25 12.29
CA VAL A 126 -2.60 -3.17 11.31
C VAL A 126 -3.08 -1.83 11.87
N LYS A 127 -2.18 -0.85 11.94
CA LYS A 127 -2.51 0.51 12.39
C LYS A 127 -2.97 1.34 11.18
N GLN A 128 -4.17 1.91 11.27
CA GLN A 128 -4.63 2.90 10.29
C GLN A 128 -3.99 4.25 10.65
N ILE A 129 -3.52 4.97 9.64
CA ILE A 129 -2.91 6.28 9.79
C ILE A 129 -3.78 7.32 9.08
N GLU A 130 -4.25 8.30 9.84
CA GLU A 130 -5.15 9.37 9.37
C GLU A 130 -4.47 10.75 9.35
N SER A 131 -3.25 10.87 9.85
CA SER A 131 -2.49 12.12 9.81
C SER A 131 -1.00 11.92 9.59
N LYS A 132 -0.36 12.94 9.03
CA LYS A 132 1.10 13.00 8.85
C LYS A 132 1.87 12.85 10.17
N TYR A 133 1.37 13.44 11.25
CA TYR A 133 2.01 13.33 12.57
C TYR A 133 1.97 11.89 13.08
N ALA A 134 0.82 11.22 12.97
CA ALA A 134 0.68 9.81 13.34
C ALA A 134 1.60 8.90 12.50
N PHE A 135 1.78 9.22 11.21
CA PHE A 135 2.73 8.50 10.36
C PHE A 135 4.17 8.58 10.89
N GLN A 136 4.64 9.79 11.20
CA GLN A 136 5.99 10.01 11.73
C GLN A 136 6.17 9.36 13.10
N GLU A 137 5.18 9.47 13.98
CA GLU A 137 5.20 8.81 15.28
C GLU A 137 5.28 7.29 15.14
N ALA A 138 4.55 6.70 14.19
CA ALA A 138 4.58 5.27 13.93
C ALA A 138 5.96 4.80 13.43
N LEU A 139 6.60 5.58 12.55
CA LEU A 139 7.97 5.31 12.09
C LEU A 139 8.99 5.40 13.23
N ASN A 140 8.88 6.43 14.08
CA ASN A 140 9.77 6.60 15.23
C ASN A 140 9.57 5.51 16.28
N SER A 141 8.31 5.13 16.55
CA SER A 141 7.96 4.10 17.52
C SER A 141 8.40 2.69 17.10
N ALA A 142 8.59 2.44 15.81
CA ALA A 142 9.05 1.16 15.32
C ALA A 142 10.53 0.88 15.64
N GLY A 143 11.34 1.93 15.81
CA GLY A 143 12.77 1.81 16.12
C GLY A 143 13.52 0.99 15.08
N GLU A 144 13.94 -0.21 15.46
CA GLU A 144 14.69 -1.14 14.58
C GLU A 144 13.81 -2.11 13.79
N LYS A 145 12.51 -2.18 14.11
CA LYS A 145 11.58 -3.07 13.42
C LYS A 145 11.32 -2.59 11.99
N LEU A 146 11.07 -3.54 11.09
CA LEU A 146 10.60 -3.24 9.76
C LEU A 146 9.17 -2.67 9.84
N VAL A 147 8.93 -1.58 9.13
CA VAL A 147 7.60 -0.98 8.96
C VAL A 147 7.18 -1.15 7.51
N VAL A 148 6.00 -1.72 7.30
CA VAL A 148 5.39 -1.87 5.98
C VAL A 148 4.19 -0.95 5.91
N VAL A 149 4.15 -0.10 4.90
CA VAL A 149 3.09 0.89 4.69
C VAL A 149 2.33 0.51 3.42
N ASP A 150 1.04 0.23 3.54
CA ASP A 150 0.11 0.06 2.41
C ASP A 150 -0.59 1.39 2.11
N PHE A 151 -0.31 1.95 0.94
CA PHE A 151 -1.05 3.09 0.40
C PHE A 151 -2.24 2.58 -0.41
N SER A 152 -3.43 2.73 0.17
CA SER A 152 -4.67 2.21 -0.37
C SER A 152 -5.71 3.30 -0.57
N ALA A 153 -6.83 2.94 -1.22
CA ALA A 153 -7.96 3.83 -1.43
C ALA A 153 -9.27 3.05 -1.39
N THR A 154 -10.33 3.65 -0.82
CA THR A 154 -11.65 3.01 -0.73
C THR A 154 -12.30 2.72 -2.09
N TRP A 155 -11.96 3.47 -3.13
CA TRP A 155 -12.47 3.31 -4.49
C TRP A 155 -11.64 2.34 -5.34
N CYS A 156 -10.48 1.90 -4.86
CA CYS A 156 -9.59 1.00 -5.57
C CYS A 156 -10.03 -0.48 -5.40
N GLY A 157 -10.52 -1.08 -6.49
CA GLY A 157 -10.89 -2.50 -6.56
C GLY A 157 -9.76 -3.46 -6.14
N PRO A 158 -8.55 -3.42 -6.75
CA PRO A 158 -7.47 -4.34 -6.40
C PRO A 158 -6.96 -4.17 -4.96
N CYS A 159 -7.06 -2.97 -4.39
CA CYS A 159 -6.69 -2.69 -3.00
C CYS A 159 -7.56 -3.50 -2.02
N LYS A 160 -8.88 -3.57 -2.27
CA LYS A 160 -9.81 -4.37 -1.45
C LYS A 160 -9.49 -5.87 -1.47
N MET A 161 -8.96 -6.37 -2.58
CA MET A 161 -8.60 -7.79 -2.71
C MET A 161 -7.34 -8.16 -1.93
N ILE A 162 -6.36 -7.25 -1.82
CA ILE A 162 -5.09 -7.51 -1.12
C ILE A 162 -5.16 -7.18 0.37
N LYS A 163 -6.05 -6.26 0.80
CA LYS A 163 -6.25 -5.89 2.21
C LYS A 163 -6.40 -7.08 3.19
N PRO A 164 -7.23 -8.11 2.95
CA PRO A 164 -7.31 -9.25 3.87
C PRO A 164 -5.99 -10.05 3.92
N PHE A 165 -5.27 -10.15 2.81
CA PHE A 165 -3.96 -10.80 2.78
C PHE A 165 -2.92 -10.01 3.58
N PHE A 166 -2.89 -8.68 3.41
CA PHE A 166 -2.05 -7.79 4.21
C PHE A 166 -2.32 -7.94 5.71
N HIS A 167 -3.60 -8.07 6.10
CA HIS A 167 -3.97 -8.33 7.49
C HIS A 167 -3.45 -9.69 7.99
N SER A 168 -3.59 -10.76 7.19
CA SER A 168 -3.02 -12.07 7.53
C SER A 168 -1.50 -12.03 7.69
N LEU A 169 -0.78 -11.19 6.94
CA LEU A 169 0.66 -11.00 7.15
C LEU A 169 0.96 -10.33 8.49
N SER A 170 0.13 -9.39 8.93
CA SER A 170 0.30 -8.75 10.24
C SER A 170 0.17 -9.74 11.41
N GLU A 171 -0.67 -10.76 11.25
CA GLU A 171 -0.80 -11.84 12.23
C GLU A 171 0.38 -12.82 12.18
N LYS A 172 0.91 -13.11 10.99
CA LYS A 172 2.09 -13.99 10.81
C LYS A 172 3.37 -13.35 11.33
N TYR A 173 3.55 -12.05 11.13
CA TYR A 173 4.80 -11.33 11.40
C TYR A 173 4.61 -10.29 12.51
N SER A 174 4.56 -10.74 13.77
CA SER A 174 4.43 -9.86 14.95
C SER A 174 5.64 -8.95 15.21
N ASN A 175 6.77 -9.27 14.59
CA ASN A 175 8.03 -8.52 14.61
C ASN A 175 8.08 -7.38 13.58
N VAL A 176 7.08 -7.29 12.70
CA VAL A 176 6.94 -6.25 11.67
C VAL A 176 5.74 -5.36 12.03
N VAL A 177 5.88 -4.05 11.80
CA VAL A 177 4.80 -3.08 12.02
C VAL A 177 4.09 -2.85 10.69
N PHE A 178 2.79 -3.13 10.65
CA PHE A 178 1.97 -2.91 9.47
C PHE A 178 1.13 -1.65 9.64
N LEU A 179 1.30 -0.72 8.70
CA LEU A 179 0.57 0.54 8.62
C LEU A 179 -0.26 0.54 7.35
N GLU A 180 -1.46 1.09 7.44
CA GLU A 180 -2.31 1.35 6.29
C GLU A 180 -2.61 2.85 6.25
N VAL A 181 -2.39 3.45 5.09
CA VAL A 181 -2.61 4.86 4.83
C VAL A 181 -3.64 4.94 3.70
N ASP A 182 -4.76 5.60 3.96
CA ASP A 182 -5.69 5.95 2.89
C ASP A 182 -5.20 7.23 2.21
N VAL A 183 -5.03 7.19 0.89
CA VAL A 183 -4.56 8.34 0.11
C VAL A 183 -5.57 9.48 0.08
N ASP A 184 -6.87 9.20 0.28
CA ASP A 184 -7.91 10.22 0.31
C ASP A 184 -7.88 10.99 1.63
N ASP A 185 -7.61 10.31 2.75
CA ASP A 185 -7.52 10.90 4.09
C ASP A 185 -6.16 11.58 4.34
N CYS A 186 -5.07 10.99 3.82
CA CYS A 186 -3.69 11.43 4.05
C CYS A 186 -2.97 11.84 2.75
N GLN A 187 -3.53 12.81 2.04
CA GLN A 187 -2.97 13.29 0.77
C GLN A 187 -1.53 13.83 0.92
N ASP A 188 -1.24 14.50 2.03
CA ASP A 188 0.11 15.04 2.31
C ASP A 188 1.18 13.94 2.37
N VAL A 189 0.87 12.84 3.06
CA VAL A 189 1.80 11.70 3.19
C VAL A 189 1.96 10.98 1.86
N ALA A 190 0.86 10.81 1.11
CA ALA A 190 0.90 10.20 -0.21
C ALA A 190 1.72 11.03 -1.21
N ALA A 191 1.64 12.36 -1.13
CA ALA A 191 2.43 13.28 -1.95
C ALA A 191 3.92 13.22 -1.59
N GLU A 192 4.26 13.25 -0.30
CA GLU A 192 5.66 13.11 0.18
C GLU A 192 6.29 11.77 -0.18
N CYS A 193 5.49 10.72 -0.18
CA CYS A 193 5.92 9.38 -0.54
C CYS A 193 5.85 9.11 -2.07
N GLU A 194 5.50 10.12 -2.88
CA GLU A 194 5.36 10.08 -4.35
C GLU A 194 4.50 8.90 -4.86
N VAL A 195 3.38 8.62 -4.19
CA VAL A 195 2.48 7.53 -4.58
C VAL A 195 1.73 7.89 -5.86
N LYS A 196 2.00 7.16 -6.95
CA LYS A 196 1.38 7.37 -8.28
C LYS A 196 0.29 6.36 -8.61
N CYS A 197 0.36 5.18 -8.03
CA CYS A 197 -0.51 4.05 -8.31
C CYS A 197 -0.88 3.37 -6.99
N MET A 198 -2.10 2.83 -6.89
CA MET A 198 -2.55 2.07 -5.73
C MET A 198 -2.93 0.64 -6.14
N PRO A 199 -2.62 -0.37 -5.31
CA PRO A 199 -1.89 -0.26 -4.05
C PRO A 199 -0.38 -0.05 -4.27
N THR A 200 0.27 0.69 -3.39
CA THR A 200 1.73 0.80 -3.31
C THR A 200 2.19 0.44 -1.92
N PHE A 201 3.18 -0.43 -1.84
CA PHE A 201 3.78 -0.87 -0.59
C PHE A 201 5.15 -0.24 -0.44
N GLN A 202 5.38 0.45 0.67
CA GLN A 202 6.68 1.02 1.02
C GLN A 202 7.21 0.39 2.30
N PHE A 203 8.50 0.12 2.30
CA PHE A 203 9.20 -0.52 3.41
C PHE A 203 10.13 0.49 4.06
N PHE A 204 10.01 0.66 5.38
CA PHE A 204 10.85 1.54 6.16
C PHE A 204 11.58 0.76 7.25
N LYS A 205 12.86 1.06 7.45
CA LYS A 205 13.69 0.54 8.54
C LYS A 205 14.50 1.69 9.11
N LYS A 206 14.44 1.90 10.43
CA LYS A 206 15.12 3.03 11.11
C LYS A 206 14.78 4.41 10.49
N GLY A 207 13.51 4.59 10.09
CA GLY A 207 13.01 5.82 9.47
C GLY A 207 13.46 6.06 8.02
N GLN A 208 14.19 5.13 7.40
CA GLN A 208 14.62 5.23 6.00
C GLN A 208 13.84 4.26 5.11
N LYS A 209 13.48 4.70 3.90
CA LYS A 209 12.83 3.85 2.90
C LYS A 209 13.86 2.86 2.32
N VAL A 210 13.66 1.58 2.57
CA VAL A 210 14.55 0.50 2.10
C VAL A 210 14.09 -0.09 0.76
N GLY A 211 12.82 0.09 0.42
CA GLY A 211 12.28 -0.37 -0.85
C GLY A 211 10.84 0.05 -1.05
N GLU A 212 10.37 -0.05 -2.28
CA GLU A 212 8.97 0.12 -2.64
C GLU A 212 8.61 -0.78 -3.82
N PHE A 213 7.34 -1.13 -3.92
CA PHE A 213 6.77 -1.61 -5.16
C PHE A 213 5.28 -1.28 -5.24
N SER A 214 4.78 -1.16 -6.47
CA SER A 214 3.36 -0.97 -6.74
C SER A 214 2.72 -2.24 -7.29
N GLY A 215 1.42 -2.40 -7.04
CA GLY A 215 0.58 -3.48 -7.56
C GLY A 215 0.19 -4.52 -6.51
N ALA A 216 -0.95 -5.17 -6.74
CA ALA A 216 -1.55 -6.16 -5.84
C ALA A 216 -0.90 -7.56 -5.95
N ASN A 217 0.43 -7.64 -5.80
CA ASN A 217 1.21 -8.87 -5.92
C ASN A 217 1.50 -9.48 -4.55
N LYS A 218 0.75 -10.52 -4.19
CA LYS A 218 0.85 -11.22 -2.89
C LYS A 218 2.21 -11.86 -2.64
N GLU A 219 2.72 -12.58 -3.63
CA GLU A 219 4.00 -13.30 -3.55
C GLU A 219 5.17 -12.34 -3.37
N LYS A 220 5.16 -11.23 -4.13
CA LYS A 220 6.20 -10.20 -4.03
C LYS A 220 6.20 -9.54 -2.66
N LEU A 221 5.02 -9.28 -2.09
CA LEU A 221 4.89 -8.71 -0.74
C LEU A 221 5.51 -9.62 0.32
N GLU A 222 5.17 -10.91 0.33
CA GLU A 222 5.76 -11.88 1.27
C GLU A 222 7.27 -12.02 1.06
N ALA A 223 7.73 -12.09 -0.19
CA ALA A 223 9.16 -12.22 -0.51
C ALA A 223 9.97 -11.02 0.00
N THR A 224 9.52 -9.78 -0.27
CA THR A 224 10.22 -8.56 0.18
C THR A 224 10.21 -8.43 1.70
N ILE A 225 9.13 -8.85 2.38
CA ILE A 225 9.11 -8.90 3.84
C ILE A 225 10.18 -9.88 4.34
N ASN A 226 10.23 -11.10 3.83
CA ASN A 226 11.22 -12.10 4.24
C ASN A 226 12.67 -11.69 3.95
N GLU A 227 12.92 -10.90 2.90
CA GLU A 227 14.26 -10.39 2.56
C GLU A 227 14.74 -9.29 3.52
N LEU A 228 13.83 -8.50 4.08
CA LEU A 228 14.15 -7.30 4.86
C LEU A 228 14.09 -7.47 6.38
N ILE A 229 13.51 -8.57 6.86
CA ILE A 229 13.46 -8.93 8.29
C ILE A 229 14.87 -9.24 8.81
#